data_AF-A0A2H1VVI4-F1
#
_entry.id   AF-A0A2H1VVI4-F1
#
_cell.length_a   1.000
_cell.length_b   1.000
_cell.length_c   1.000
_cell.angle_alpha   90.00
_cell.angle_beta   90.00
_cell.angle_gamma   90.00
#
_symmetry.space_group_name_H-M   'P 1'
#
loop_
_entity.id
_entity.type
_entity.pdbx_description
1 polymer ?
#
loop_
_entity_poly.entity_id
_entity_poly.type
_entity_poly.pdbx_seq_one_letter_code
_entity_poly.pdbx_strand_id
1 'polypeptide(L)'
;MMTDDRQGDPDEVDDCDTVVTFEPLYKVKSLEGEWRTVVQAPEENYLQMVRIESCKSVGSPCFTSFRDPLGLKPFCKQKYSVWEFLVHDGKNGTEKIKVNLPTCCACQYKRSLI
;
A
#
# COMPACT_ATOMS: atom_id res chain seq x y z
N MET A 1 20.08 -26.51 -3.53
CA MET A 1 20.38 -25.11 -3.19
C MET A 1 19.08 -24.52 -2.68
N MET A 2 18.99 -24.22 -1.38
CA MET A 2 17.92 -23.34 -0.90
C MET A 2 18.25 -21.97 -1.47
N THR A 3 17.36 -21.39 -2.27
CA THR A 3 17.52 -20.01 -2.70
C THR A 3 17.21 -19.12 -1.50
N ASP A 4 18.03 -18.08 -1.30
CA ASP A 4 17.94 -17.12 -0.19
C ASP A 4 16.74 -16.16 -0.36
N ASP A 5 15.65 -16.66 -0.95
CA ASP A 5 14.48 -15.88 -1.37
C ASP A 5 13.41 -15.85 -0.26
N ARG A 6 13.81 -16.03 1.01
CA ARG A 6 12.89 -15.96 2.14
C ARG A 6 12.44 -14.51 2.31
N GLN A 7 11.13 -14.31 2.47
CA GLN A 7 10.50 -13.01 2.64
C GLN A 7 9.79 -12.94 3.97
N GLY A 8 9.77 -11.76 4.58
CA GLY A 8 9.05 -11.47 5.82
C GLY A 8 9.80 -11.74 7.12
N ASP A 9 11.10 -12.02 7.08
CA ASP A 9 11.96 -11.92 8.27
C ASP A 9 12.31 -10.43 8.50
N PRO A 10 12.13 -9.88 9.71
CA PRO A 10 12.42 -8.47 9.99
C PRO A 10 13.88 -8.07 9.78
N ASP A 11 14.82 -9.02 9.78
CA ASP A 11 16.24 -8.78 9.55
C ASP A 11 16.67 -9.02 8.08
N GLU A 12 15.75 -9.49 7.23
CA GLU A 12 15.99 -9.76 5.80
C GLU A 12 15.42 -8.65 4.90
N VAL A 13 16.01 -8.51 3.71
CA VAL A 13 15.54 -7.55 2.71
C VAL A 13 14.60 -8.26 1.76
N ASP A 14 13.33 -7.84 1.75
CA ASP A 14 12.37 -8.33 0.76
C ASP A 14 12.78 -7.90 -0.64
N ASP A 15 12.61 -8.81 -1.61
CA ASP A 15 12.94 -8.60 -3.02
C ASP A 15 12.16 -7.44 -3.69
N CYS A 16 11.03 -7.06 -3.10
CA CYS A 16 10.28 -5.88 -3.48
C CYS A 16 10.51 -4.75 -2.48
N ASP A 17 11.49 -3.91 -2.81
CA ASP A 17 11.82 -2.70 -2.08
C ASP A 17 10.60 -1.82 -1.75
N THR A 18 10.44 -1.44 -0.49
CA THR A 18 9.36 -0.57 -0.01
C THR A 18 9.87 0.72 0.65
N VAL A 19 9.01 1.73 0.69
CA VAL A 19 9.12 2.91 1.55
C VAL A 19 7.96 2.86 2.52
N VAL A 20 8.27 2.90 3.82
CA VAL A 20 7.29 2.93 4.90
C VAL A 20 7.29 4.31 5.52
N THR A 21 6.12 4.95 5.58
CA THR A 21 5.93 6.22 6.27
C THR A 21 4.76 6.15 7.24
N PHE A 22 4.76 7.03 8.23
CA PHE A 22 3.67 7.21 9.18
C PHE A 22 3.14 8.63 9.01
N GLU A 23 2.04 8.76 8.27
CA GLU A 23 1.53 10.06 7.84
C GLU A 23 0.26 10.43 8.61
N PRO A 24 0.14 11.68 9.11
CA PRO A 24 -1.14 12.21 9.52
C PRO A 24 -1.98 12.56 8.28
N LEU A 25 -3.16 11.94 8.14
CA LEU A 25 -4.04 12.21 7.01
C LEU A 25 -5.11 13.24 7.39
N TYR A 26 -4.91 14.49 6.97
CA TYR A 26 -5.90 15.56 7.09
C TYR A 26 -6.88 15.61 5.92
N LYS A 27 -6.46 15.10 4.76
CA LYS A 27 -7.28 14.98 3.56
C LYS A 27 -7.09 13.62 2.93
N VAL A 28 -8.16 13.07 2.42
CA VAL A 28 -8.18 11.79 1.70
C VAL A 28 -8.96 11.94 0.41
N LYS A 29 -8.65 11.11 -0.57
CA LYS A 29 -9.33 11.09 -1.87
C LYS A 29 -10.35 9.96 -1.87
N SER A 30 -11.63 10.27 -2.10
CA SER A 30 -12.69 9.26 -2.21
C SER A 30 -12.49 8.38 -3.45
N LEU A 31 -13.26 7.29 -3.55
CA LEU A 31 -13.22 6.40 -4.72
C LEU A 31 -13.71 7.10 -6.00
N GLU A 32 -14.54 8.13 -5.87
CA GLU A 32 -15.03 9.01 -6.94
C GLU A 32 -14.01 10.07 -7.34
N GLY A 33 -12.91 10.18 -6.59
CA GLY A 33 -11.79 11.07 -6.88
C GLY A 33 -11.86 12.43 -6.20
N GLU A 34 -12.83 12.66 -5.31
CA GLU A 34 -12.99 13.92 -4.59
C GLU A 34 -12.09 13.98 -3.36
N TRP A 35 -11.47 15.13 -3.10
CA TRP A 35 -10.73 15.35 -1.86
C TRP A 35 -11.69 15.72 -0.73
N ARG A 36 -11.63 14.95 0.36
CA ARG A 36 -12.46 15.12 1.56
C ARG A 36 -11.58 15.40 2.77
N THR A 37 -12.04 16.27 3.67
CA THR A 37 -11.31 16.63 4.89
C THR A 37 -11.63 15.63 5.99
N VAL A 38 -10.60 14.96 6.52
CA VAL A 38 -10.71 13.99 7.62
C VAL A 38 -11.00 14.74 8.91
N VAL A 39 -11.96 14.24 9.69
CA VAL A 39 -12.25 14.75 11.03
C VAL A 39 -11.08 14.40 11.96
N GLN A 40 -10.53 15.42 12.62
CA GLN A 40 -9.50 15.27 13.64
C GLN A 40 -10.04 15.78 14.98
N ALA A 41 -9.45 15.35 16.10
CA ALA A 41 -9.82 15.79 17.45
C ALA A 41 -8.70 16.67 18.04
N PRO A 42 -8.57 17.95 17.62
CA PRO A 42 -7.43 18.79 18.00
C PRO A 42 -7.41 19.19 19.48
N GLU A 43 -8.54 19.12 20.17
CA GLU A 43 -8.63 19.37 21.62
C GLU A 43 -8.15 18.16 22.44
N GLU A 44 -7.96 17.02 21.78
CA GLU A 44 -7.48 15.79 22.38
C GLU A 44 -5.99 15.56 22.05
N ASN A 45 -5.30 14.78 22.87
CA ASN A 45 -3.85 14.54 22.72
C ASN A 45 -3.50 13.37 21.77
N TYR A 46 -4.35 13.10 20.78
CA TYR A 46 -4.11 12.04 19.79
C TYR A 46 -4.35 12.55 18.37
N LEU A 47 -3.50 12.08 17.45
CA LEU A 47 -3.59 12.39 16.02
C LEU A 47 -3.85 11.11 15.25
N GLN A 48 -4.82 11.12 14.34
CA GLN A 48 -5.04 9.99 13.46
C GLN A 48 -3.90 9.90 12.43
N MET A 49 -3.07 8.87 12.57
CA MET A 49 -1.97 8.55 11.66
C MET A 49 -2.19 7.21 11.00
N VAL A 50 -1.65 7.04 9.80
CA VAL A 50 -1.65 5.76 9.08
C VAL A 50 -0.23 5.36 8.70
N ARG A 51 0.04 4.06 8.80
CA ARG A 51 1.24 3.47 8.20
C ARG A 51 0.97 3.24 6.71
N ILE A 52 1.72 3.93 5.86
CA ILE A 52 1.67 3.77 4.42
C ILE A 52 2.91 3.00 3.99
N GLU A 53 2.71 1.95 3.19
CA GLU A 53 3.80 1.18 2.61
C GLU A 53 3.66 1.17 1.09
N SER A 54 4.63 1.79 0.43
CA SER A 54 4.64 1.96 -1.02
C SER A 54 5.84 1.24 -1.65
N CYS A 55 5.65 0.58 -2.78
CA CYS A 55 6.74 0.05 -3.59
C CYS A 55 7.67 1.19 -4.03
N LYS A 56 8.99 1.03 -3.91
CA LYS A 56 9.95 1.94 -4.56
C LYS A 56 9.83 1.88 -6.08
N SER A 57 9.64 0.67 -6.62
CA SER A 57 9.63 0.39 -8.06
C SER A 57 8.48 -0.56 -8.42
N VAL A 58 7.30 -0.04 -8.75
CA VAL A 58 6.17 -0.88 -9.20
C VAL A 58 6.50 -1.49 -10.56
N GLY A 59 6.30 -2.80 -10.70
CA GLY A 59 6.52 -3.55 -11.94
C GLY A 59 7.96 -3.99 -12.17
N SER A 60 8.90 -3.65 -11.29
CA SER A 60 10.26 -4.19 -11.37
C SER A 60 10.25 -5.71 -11.20
N PRO A 61 11.20 -6.43 -11.83
CA PRO A 61 11.33 -7.86 -11.60
C PRO A 61 11.71 -8.13 -10.14
N CYS A 62 11.23 -9.24 -9.60
CA CYS A 62 11.57 -9.81 -8.31
C CYS A 62 11.80 -11.32 -8.51
N PHE A 63 12.40 -12.00 -7.55
CA PHE A 63 12.85 -13.39 -7.63
C PHE A 63 13.63 -13.67 -8.92
N THR A 64 14.60 -12.82 -9.24
CA THR A 64 15.34 -12.91 -10.52
C THR A 64 16.18 -14.19 -10.65
N SER A 65 16.50 -14.83 -9.53
CA SER A 65 17.14 -16.14 -9.45
C SER A 65 16.19 -17.30 -9.78
N PHE A 66 14.88 -17.06 -9.82
CA PHE A 66 13.87 -18.06 -10.16
C PHE A 66 13.91 -18.37 -11.65
N ARG A 67 14.52 -19.51 -12.00
CA ARG A 67 14.44 -20.06 -13.37
C ARG A 67 13.02 -20.56 -13.58
N ASP A 68 12.23 -19.79 -14.31
CA ASP A 68 10.84 -20.08 -14.57
C ASP A 68 10.68 -21.10 -15.73
N PRO A 69 10.19 -22.32 -15.47
CA PRO A 69 9.93 -23.31 -16.50
C PRO A 69 8.54 -23.15 -17.16
N LEU A 70 7.71 -22.20 -16.71
CA LEU A 70 6.29 -22.10 -17.06
C LEU A 70 5.91 -20.81 -17.81
N GLY A 71 6.88 -19.93 -18.12
CA GLY A 71 6.62 -18.64 -18.76
C GLY A 71 6.00 -17.60 -17.81
N LEU A 72 6.13 -17.76 -16.50
CA LEU A 72 5.79 -16.80 -15.46
C LEU A 72 6.86 -15.72 -15.30
N LYS A 73 6.42 -14.45 -15.33
CA LYS A 73 7.27 -13.30 -15.04
C LYS A 73 6.90 -12.71 -13.67
N PRO A 74 7.72 -12.90 -12.63
CA PRO A 74 7.55 -12.23 -11.35
C PRO A 74 7.78 -10.72 -11.46
N PHE A 75 6.97 -9.93 -10.76
CA PHE A 75 7.05 -8.47 -10.71
C PHE A 75 6.51 -7.92 -9.39
N CYS A 76 7.07 -6.81 -8.93
CA CYS A 76 6.60 -6.11 -7.74
C CYS A 76 5.28 -5.40 -8.00
N LYS A 77 4.29 -5.61 -7.14
CA LYS A 77 2.97 -5.00 -7.26
C LYS A 77 2.55 -4.32 -5.97
N GLN A 78 2.13 -3.06 -6.09
CA GLN A 78 1.51 -2.34 -4.99
C GLN A 78 0.17 -2.97 -4.61
N LYS A 79 -0.01 -3.23 -3.31
CA LYS A 79 -1.26 -3.63 -2.70
C LYS A 79 -1.89 -2.46 -1.99
N TYR A 80 -3.21 -2.41 -2.08
CA TYR A 80 -4.03 -1.40 -1.45
C TYR A 80 -5.06 -2.10 -0.58
N SER A 81 -5.36 -1.49 0.57
CA SER A 81 -6.49 -1.89 1.41
C SER A 81 -7.53 -0.78 1.41
N VAL A 82 -8.79 -1.17 1.59
CA VAL A 82 -9.90 -0.22 1.79
C VAL A 82 -9.90 0.20 3.25
N TRP A 83 -9.82 1.51 3.48
CA TRP A 83 -9.92 2.14 4.78
C TRP A 83 -11.20 2.97 4.84
N GLU A 84 -11.84 3.00 6.01
CA GLU A 84 -13.01 3.85 6.27
C GLU A 84 -12.56 5.08 7.07
N PHE A 85 -12.87 6.27 6.57
CA PHE A 85 -12.57 7.55 7.22
C PHE A 85 -13.85 8.29 7.54
N LEU A 86 -13.88 8.97 8.69
CA LEU A 86 -14.89 9.97 9.00
C LEU A 86 -14.43 11.32 8.43
N VAL A 87 -15.25 11.93 7.60
CA VAL A 87 -14.95 13.20 6.92
C VAL A 87 -16.06 14.22 7.13
N HIS A 88 -15.75 15.50 6.93
CA HIS A 88 -16.76 16.56 6.91
C HIS A 88 -17.66 16.43 5.66
N ASP A 89 -18.98 16.59 5.85
CA ASP A 89 -19.96 16.50 4.76
C ASP A 89 -20.08 17.79 3.92
N GLY A 90 -19.38 18.85 4.30
CA GLY A 90 -19.42 20.18 3.67
C GLY A 90 -20.57 21.09 4.16
N LYS A 91 -21.39 20.60 5.09
CA LYS A 91 -22.39 21.37 5.81
C LYS A 91 -21.88 21.61 7.23
N ASN A 92 -22.40 20.88 8.21
CA ASN A 92 -22.00 20.86 9.61
C ASN A 92 -22.04 19.44 10.18
N GLY A 93 -22.11 18.43 9.30
CA GLY A 93 -22.19 17.03 9.65
C GLY A 93 -20.91 16.29 9.31
N THR A 94 -20.97 14.98 9.51
CA THR A 94 -19.91 14.06 9.16
C THR A 94 -20.49 12.88 8.39
N GLU A 95 -19.66 12.27 7.55
CA GLU A 95 -20.01 11.06 6.84
C GLU A 95 -18.82 10.11 6.79
N LYS A 96 -19.12 8.83 6.58
CA LYS A 96 -18.09 7.80 6.40
C LYS A 96 -17.85 7.57 4.92
N ILE A 97 -16.58 7.57 4.53
CA ILE A 97 -16.17 7.26 3.16
C ILE A 97 -15.14 6.15 3.14
N LYS A 98 -15.05 5.45 2.00
CA LYS A 98 -14.03 4.45 1.73
C LYS A 98 -12.91 5.04 0.90
N VAL A 99 -11.67 4.70 1.24
CA VAL A 99 -10.44 5.18 0.58
C VAL A 99 -9.51 4.00 0.38
N ASN A 100 -8.84 3.92 -0.77
CA ASN A 100 -7.78 2.94 -1.00
C ASN A 100 -6.43 3.53 -0.60
N LEU A 101 -5.76 2.92 0.37
CA LEU A 101 -4.42 3.33 0.79
C LEU A 101 -3.39 2.24 0.47
N PRO A 102 -2.16 2.61 0.07
CA PRO A 102 -1.05 1.67 -0.12
C PRO A 102 -0.70 0.99 1.21
N THR A 103 -0.71 -0.36 1.23
CA THR A 103 -0.48 -1.13 2.48
C THR A 103 0.66 -2.14 2.40
N CYS A 104 1.10 -2.53 1.21
CA CYS A 104 2.17 -3.50 1.04
C CYS A 104 2.72 -3.47 -0.40
N CYS A 105 4.01 -3.74 -0.57
CA CYS A 105 4.56 -4.16 -1.86
C CYS A 105 4.84 -5.66 -1.84
N ALA A 106 4.31 -6.40 -2.82
CA ALA A 106 4.51 -7.84 -2.87
C ALA A 106 4.89 -8.32 -4.27
N CYS A 107 5.77 -9.31 -4.33
CA CYS A 107 6.11 -9.98 -5.58
C CYS A 107 4.92 -10.83 -6.05
N GLN A 108 4.49 -10.62 -7.30
CA GLN A 108 3.42 -11.37 -7.94
C GLN A 108 3.90 -11.92 -9.28
N TYR A 109 3.31 -13.03 -9.74
CA TYR A 109 3.58 -13.56 -11.08
C TYR A 109 2.44 -13.24 -12.05
N LYS A 110 2.80 -13.06 -13.32
CA LYS A 110 1.85 -13.07 -14.44
C LYS A 110 2.37 -14.00 -15.53
N ARG A 111 1.46 -14.62 -16.29
CA ARG A 111 1.83 -15.42 -17.46
C ARG A 111 2.31 -14.48 -18.56
N SER A 112 3.51 -14.73 -19.10
CA SER A 112 3.95 -14.09 -20.32
C SER A 112 3.12 -14.68 -21.45
N LEU A 113 2.22 -13.88 -22.02
CA LEU A 113 1.63 -14.23 -23.31
C LEU A 113 2.79 -14.19 -24.31
N ILE A 114 3.11 -15.35 -24.88
CA ILE A 114 3.97 -15.48 -26.05
C ILE A 114 3.13 -15.05 -27.25
#